data_AF-A0A2V8CE15-F1
#
_entry.id   AF-A0A2V8CE15-F1
#
_cell.length_a   1.000
_cell.length_b   1.000
_cell.length_c   1.000
_cell.angle_alpha   90.00
_cell.angle_beta   90.00
_cell.angle_gamma   90.00
#
_symmetry.space_group_name_H-M   'P 1'
#
loop_
_entity.id
_entity.type
_entity.pdbx_description
1 polymer ?
#
loop_
_entity_poly.entity_id
_entity_poly.type
_entity_poly.pdbx_seq_one_letter_code
_entity_poly.pdbx_strand_id
1 'polypeptide(L)'
;MLRNLAYSSFSAGTAALLLILMIAAGRALGEVEFGKFAFALLLGGIFETLMDFGLHQVTVRAVARDKARATPLLHHVLAIKLLWAAATMALLVVTATIL
;
A
#
# COMPACT_ATOMS: atom_id res chain seq x y z
N MET A 1 -21.48 16.97 2.95
CA MET A 1 -21.21 15.88 1.97
C MET A 1 -20.12 16.23 0.98
N LEU A 2 -20.17 17.40 0.31
CA LEU A 2 -19.18 17.80 -0.71
C LEU A 2 -17.72 17.68 -0.29
N ARG A 3 -17.39 18.10 0.94
CA ARG A 3 -16.02 18.06 1.48
C ARG A 3 -15.46 16.63 1.61
N ASN A 4 -16.26 15.67 2.07
CA ASN A 4 -15.81 14.28 2.22
C ASN A 4 -15.66 13.59 0.87
N LEU A 5 -16.57 13.89 -0.07
CA LEU A 5 -16.49 13.44 -1.46
C LEU A 5 -15.21 13.95 -2.14
N ALA A 6 -14.90 15.23 -1.97
CA ALA A 6 -13.68 15.82 -2.51
C ALA A 6 -12.41 15.11 -1.98
N TYR A 7 -12.36 14.80 -0.68
CA TYR A 7 -11.22 14.06 -0.10
C TYR A 7 -11.11 12.62 -0.63
N SER A 8 -12.23 11.89 -0.79
CA SER A 8 -12.19 10.55 -1.37
C SER A 8 -11.80 10.55 -2.85
N SER A 9 -12.24 11.55 -3.62
CA SER A 9 -11.84 11.70 -5.02
C SER A 9 -10.36 12.05 -5.17
N PHE A 10 -9.81 12.87 -4.28
CA PHE A 10 -8.39 13.19 -4.27
C PHE A 10 -7.54 11.95 -3.95
N SER A 11 -7.97 11.14 -2.99
CA SER A 11 -7.34 9.84 -2.67
C SER A 11 -7.44 8.84 -3.81
N ALA A 12 -8.50 8.85 -4.63
CA ALA A 12 -8.60 7.99 -5.80
C ALA A 12 -7.64 8.46 -6.92
N GLY A 13 -7.42 9.77 -7.02
CA GLY A 13 -6.50 10.37 -8.01
C GLY A 13 -5.05 9.91 -7.86
N THR A 14 -4.65 9.40 -6.69
CA THR A 14 -3.30 8.86 -6.45
C THR A 14 -2.98 7.67 -7.36
N ALA A 15 -3.99 6.95 -7.86
CA ALA A 15 -3.80 5.88 -8.85
C ALA A 15 -3.16 6.38 -10.16
N ALA A 16 -3.33 7.65 -10.51
CA ALA A 16 -2.67 8.25 -11.67
C ALA A 16 -1.13 8.27 -11.51
N LEU A 17 -0.62 8.40 -10.27
CA LEU A 17 0.82 8.32 -10.02
C LEU A 17 1.37 6.92 -10.31
N LEU A 18 0.62 5.88 -9.95
CA LEU A 18 0.99 4.50 -10.26
C LEU A 18 0.99 4.25 -11.77
N LEU A 19 0.03 4.82 -12.50
CA LEU A 19 0.03 4.77 -13.96
C LEU A 19 1.28 5.43 -14.56
N ILE A 20 1.64 6.63 -14.10
CA ILE A 20 2.85 7.34 -14.56
C ILE A 20 4.11 6.51 -14.25
N LEU A 21 4.17 5.93 -13.05
CA LEU A 21 5.28 5.06 -12.66
C LEU A 21 5.43 3.87 -13.60
N MET A 22 4.34 3.19 -13.95
CA MET A 22 4.38 2.04 -14.86
C MET A 22 4.86 2.43 -16.26
N ILE A 23 4.43 3.58 -16.78
CA ILE A 23 4.89 4.11 -18.08
C ILE A 23 6.37 4.45 -18.01
N ALA A 24 6.82 5.13 -16.96
CA ALA A 24 8.22 5.50 -16.78
C ALA A 24 9.11 4.25 -16.62
N ALA A 25 8.68 3.28 -15.81
CA ALA A 25 9.39 2.04 -15.59
C ALA A 25 9.53 1.22 -16.88
N GLY A 26 8.47 1.09 -17.68
CA GLY A 26 8.53 0.38 -18.96
C GLY A 26 9.41 1.07 -20.01
N ARG A 27 9.66 2.37 -19.87
CA ARG A 27 10.57 3.12 -20.77
C ARG A 27 12.02 3.15 -20.29
N ALA A 28 12.25 3.11 -18.98
CA ALA A 28 13.57 3.21 -18.39
C ALA A 28 14.23 1.85 -18.15
N LEU A 29 13.44 0.81 -17.85
CA LEU A 29 13.93 -0.54 -17.59
C LEU A 29 13.82 -1.38 -18.87
N GLY A 30 14.87 -2.11 -19.21
CA GLY A 30 14.82 -3.12 -20.27
C GLY A 30 13.92 -4.31 -19.89
N GLU A 31 13.60 -5.19 -20.85
CA GLU A 31 12.62 -6.29 -20.67
C GLU A 31 12.83 -7.12 -19.40
N VAL A 32 14.07 -7.50 -19.10
CA VAL A 32 14.41 -8.35 -17.94
C VAL A 32 14.18 -7.60 -16.62
N GLU A 33 14.66 -6.36 -16.52
CA GLU A 33 14.55 -5.57 -15.29
C GLU A 33 13.12 -5.09 -15.03
N PHE A 34 12.36 -4.79 -16.11
CA PHE A 34 10.94 -4.50 -16.00
C PHE A 34 10.15 -5.70 -15.49
N GLY A 35 10.48 -6.92 -15.92
CA GLY A 35 9.88 -8.15 -15.40
C GLY A 35 10.10 -8.34 -13.90
N LYS A 36 11.33 -8.12 -13.41
CA LYS A 36 11.65 -8.15 -11.96
C LYS A 36 10.88 -7.09 -11.18
N PHE A 37 10.81 -5.86 -11.71
CA PHE A 37 10.05 -4.78 -11.11
C PHE A 37 8.55 -5.09 -11.02
N ALA A 38 7.95 -5.57 -12.12
CA ALA A 38 6.55 -5.95 -12.16
C ALA A 38 6.23 -7.10 -11.20
N PHE A 39 7.12 -8.09 -11.10
CA PHE A 39 7.01 -9.17 -10.12
C PHE A 39 7.01 -8.64 -8.68
N ALA A 40 7.98 -7.78 -8.34
CA ALA A 40 8.06 -7.17 -7.01
C ALA A 40 6.80 -6.35 -6.67
N LEU A 41 6.27 -5.60 -7.65
CA LEU A 41 5.07 -4.79 -7.48
C LEU A 41 3.83 -5.66 -7.23
N LEU A 42 3.64 -6.72 -8.01
CA LEU A 42 2.51 -7.64 -7.85
C LEU A 42 2.60 -8.45 -6.56
N LEU A 43 3.79 -8.94 -6.22
CA LEU A 43 4.01 -9.67 -4.97
C LEU A 43 3.75 -8.77 -3.76
N GLY A 44 4.25 -7.53 -3.79
CA GLY A 44 3.95 -6.52 -2.78
C GLY A 44 2.45 -6.25 -2.66
N GLY A 45 1.73 -6.13 -3.78
CA GLY A 45 0.28 -5.93 -3.81
C GLY A 45 -0.53 -7.07 -3.17
N ILE A 46 -0.07 -8.32 -3.29
CA ILE A 46 -0.70 -9.47 -2.59
C ILE A 46 -0.58 -9.29 -1.08
N PHE A 47 0.60 -8.95 -0.58
CA PHE A 47 0.83 -8.74 0.86
C PHE A 47 0.09 -7.50 1.38
N GLU A 48 0.01 -6.43 0.58
CA GLU A 48 -0.77 -5.24 0.91
C GLU A 48 -2.26 -5.58 1.05
N THR A 49 -2.83 -6.31 0.08
CA THR A 49 -4.23 -6.73 0.12
C THR A 49 -4.53 -7.57 1.35
N LEU A 50 -3.61 -8.49 1.71
CA LEU A 50 -3.73 -9.32 2.90
C LEU A 50 -3.64 -8.51 4.20
N MET A 51 -2.77 -7.50 4.23
CA MET A 51 -2.58 -6.62 5.39
C MET A 51 -3.77 -5.69 5.62
N ASP A 52 -4.34 -5.14 4.54
CA ASP A 52 -5.48 -4.22 4.63
C ASP A 52 -6.82 -4.93 4.86
N PHE A 53 -6.83 -6.26 4.72
CA PHE A 53 -8.01 -7.08 4.99
C PHE A 53 -8.44 -6.94 6.46
N GLY A 54 -9.62 -6.35 6.69
CA GLY A 54 -10.20 -6.15 8.02
C GLY A 54 -9.64 -4.93 8.79
N LEU A 55 -8.35 -4.63 8.68
CA LEU A 55 -7.70 -3.52 9.41
C LEU A 55 -8.29 -2.16 9.01
N HIS A 56 -8.54 -1.96 7.71
CA HIS A 56 -9.14 -0.72 7.21
C HIS A 56 -10.55 -0.50 7.79
N GLN A 57 -11.41 -1.52 7.72
CA GLN A 57 -12.79 -1.44 8.19
C GLN A 57 -12.88 -1.23 9.71
N VAL A 58 -12.04 -1.92 10.48
CA VAL A 58 -11.98 -1.77 11.95
C VAL A 58 -11.52 -0.36 12.32
N THR A 59 -10.51 0.17 11.64
CA THR A 59 -9.97 1.51 11.90
C THR A 59 -11.02 2.59 11.61
N VAL A 60 -11.67 2.52 10.45
CA VAL A 60 -12.72 3.48 10.06
C VAL A 60 -13.87 3.45 11.05
N ARG A 61 -14.33 2.26 11.43
CA ARG A 61 -15.44 2.10 12.39
C ARG A 61 -15.08 2.60 13.79
N ALA A 62 -13.86 2.33 14.26
CA ALA A 62 -13.41 2.77 15.58
C ALA A 62 -13.26 4.30 15.65
N VAL A 63 -12.68 4.93 14.62
CA VAL A 63 -12.53 6.39 14.53
C VAL A 63 -13.89 7.09 14.38
N ALA A 64 -14.83 6.48 13.65
CA ALA A 64 -16.18 7.01 13.54
C ALA A 64 -16.97 6.98 14.87
N ARG A 65 -16.70 5.98 15.72
CA ARG A 65 -17.35 5.83 17.03
C ARG A 65 -16.78 6.78 18.09
N ASP A 66 -15.47 6.96 18.11
CA ASP A 66 -14.81 7.84 19.08
C ASP A 66 -13.55 8.47 18.48
N LYS A 67 -13.65 9.76 18.12
CA LYS A 67 -12.52 10.52 17.55
C LYS A 67 -11.39 10.74 18.55
N ALA A 68 -11.64 10.76 19.85
CA ALA A 68 -10.60 10.97 20.87
C ALA A 68 -9.62 9.79 20.92
N ARG A 69 -10.05 8.60 20.51
CA ARG A 69 -9.23 7.39 20.42
C ARG A 69 -8.52 7.21 19.08
N ALA A 70 -8.66 8.15 18.14
CA ALA A 70 -8.07 8.04 16.81
C ALA A 70 -6.52 7.98 16.87
N THR A 71 -5.89 8.87 17.63
CA THR A 71 -4.41 8.93 17.72
C THR A 71 -3.76 7.64 18.23
N PRO A 72 -4.17 7.07 19.39
CA PRO A 72 -3.56 5.83 19.87
C PRO A 72 -3.88 4.64 18.96
N LEU A 73 -5.06 4.60 18.33
CA LEU A 73 -5.42 3.53 17.40
C LEU A 73 -4.56 3.60 16.13
N LEU A 74 -4.37 4.79 15.57
CA LEU A 74 -3.52 5.02 14.40
C LEU A 74 -2.08 4.56 14.67
N HIS A 75 -1.53 4.84 15.85
CA HIS A 75 -0.20 4.34 16.24
C HIS A 75 -0.12 2.80 16.17
N HIS A 76 -1.10 2.09 16.73
CA HIS A 76 -1.07 0.61 16.75
C HIS A 76 -1.22 0.03 15.35
N VAL A 77 -2.13 0.59 14.56
CA VAL A 77 -2.34 0.20 13.16
C VAL A 77 -1.08 0.48 12.35
N LEU A 78 -0.44 1.63 12.53
CA LEU A 78 0.82 1.97 11.86
C LEU A 78 1.95 1.02 12.27
N ALA A 79 2.07 0.66 13.55
CA ALA A 79 3.09 -0.28 14.01
C ALA A 79 2.92 -1.66 13.37
N ILE A 80 1.68 -2.18 13.31
CA ILE A 80 1.37 -3.45 12.65
C ILE A 80 1.70 -3.36 11.16
N LYS A 81 1.29 -2.28 10.49
CA LYS A 81 1.58 -2.07 9.07
C LYS A 81 3.08 -1.99 8.79
N LEU A 82 3.84 -1.33 9.66
CA LEU A 82 5.29 -1.19 9.49
C LEU A 82 6.01 -2.52 9.67
N LEU A 83 5.60 -3.33 10.66
CA LEU A 83 6.13 -4.67 10.87
C LEU A 83 5.83 -5.58 9.67
N TRP A 84 4.61 -5.51 9.13
CA TRP A 84 4.21 -6.28 7.96
C TRP A 84 4.95 -5.84 6.70
N ALA A 85 5.13 -4.53 6.50
CA ALA A 85 5.92 -3.98 5.41
C ALA A 85 7.39 -4.43 5.48
N ALA A 86 7.98 -4.47 6.67
CA ALA A 86 9.33 -5.00 6.88
C ALA A 86 9.42 -6.49 6.52
N ALA A 87 8.41 -7.29 6.88
CA ALA A 87 8.34 -8.70 6.50
C ALA A 87 8.23 -8.89 4.98
N THR A 88 7.36 -8.12 4.31
CA THR A 88 7.24 -8.13 2.85
C THR A 88 8.54 -7.74 2.17
N MET A 89 9.24 -6.73 2.70
CA MET A 89 10.53 -6.29 2.15
C MET A 89 11.61 -7.35 2.32
N ALA A 90 11.67 -8.02 3.47
CA ALA A 90 12.58 -9.13 3.69
C ALA A 90 12.31 -10.29 2.72
N LEU A 91 11.04 -10.63 2.48
CA LEU A 91 10.67 -11.66 1.52
C LEU A 91 11.04 -11.27 0.08
N LEU A 92 10.83 -10.01 -0.31
CA LEU A 92 11.23 -9.50 -1.61
C LEU A 92 12.74 -9.64 -1.83
N VAL A 93 13.56 -9.26 -0.85
CA VAL A 93 15.02 -9.43 -0.92
C VAL A 93 15.38 -10.90 -1.09
N VAL A 94 14.77 -11.79 -0.31
CA VAL A 94 15.00 -13.25 -0.45
C VAL A 94 14.63 -13.72 -1.86
N THR A 95 13.46 -13.36 -2.38
CA THR A 95 13.06 -13.75 -3.75
C THR A 95 13.98 -13.19 -4.83
N ALA A 96 14.47 -11.96 -4.66
CA ALA A 96 15.40 -11.34 -5.59
C ALA A 96 16.79 -11.97 -5.57
N THR A 97 17.21 -12.60 -4.46
CA THR A 97 18.48 -13.35 -4.39
C THR A 97 18.41 -14.73 -5.02
N ILE A 98 17.21 -15.29 -5.19
CA ILE A 98 16.98 -16.64 -5.73
C ILE A 98 16.77 -16.62 -7.25
N LEU A 99 16.32 -15.49 -7.80
CA LEU A 99 15.99 -15.28 -9.22
C LEU A 99 17.18 -14.70 -10.00
#